data_AF-A0A936BV38-F1
#
_entry.id   AF-A0A936BV38-F1
#
_cell.length_a   1.000
_cell.length_b   1.000
_cell.length_c   1.000
_cell.angle_alpha   90.00
_cell.angle_beta   90.00
_cell.angle_gamma   90.00
#
_symmetry.space_group_name_H-M   'P 1'
#
loop_
_entity.id
_entity.type
_entity.pdbx_description
1 polymer ?
#
loop_
_entity_poly.entity_id
_entity_poly.type
_entity_poly.pdbx_seq_one_letter_code
_entity_poly.pdbx_strand_id
1 'polypeptide(L)'
;MRPAVQLARRLAAERPSVIYSSAPPLSPHLAARRTKRAADIPLVLEFRDPWVDNPQKPAHVRSQLTDWLDARLERKCLEAADLVVSVSSGIDRLMSRKLPAALQDKCVMIRNGIDGLTAAPPLPPRPFRIMHAGTCSYGRDPRQFLRTLAAAVKRLGLGPADVEVHFVGMCRAFAGDDLATLAASLGLGGMLHLDDWGPRDTALRLMSESHLLLVLAQEQPDQVPNKVYECLAPAVRCSRMRTKKARSPLSFGLSPAITWPLARTTRPRWPSSRPACARAAARSPSTTLA
;
A
#
# COMPACT_ATOMS: atom_id res chain seq x y z
N MET A 1 -10.25 -0.15 23.13
CA MET A 1 -10.32 -1.62 22.89
C MET A 1 -11.67 -2.27 23.23
N ARG A 2 -12.32 -1.98 24.36
CA ARG A 2 -13.60 -2.65 24.75
C ARG A 2 -14.71 -2.58 23.67
N PRO A 3 -14.96 -1.45 23.00
CA PRO A 3 -16.00 -1.38 21.96
C PRO A 3 -15.71 -2.28 20.76
N ALA A 4 -14.47 -2.28 20.26
CA ALA A 4 -14.05 -3.13 19.13
C ALA A 4 -14.20 -4.63 19.43
N VAL A 5 -13.89 -5.05 20.66
CA VAL A 5 -14.08 -6.44 21.10
C VAL A 5 -15.57 -6.79 21.24
N GLN A 6 -16.40 -5.87 21.75
CA GLN A 6 -17.85 -6.09 21.85
C GLN A 6 -18.49 -6.21 20.47
N LEU A 7 -18.12 -5.33 19.53
CA LEU A 7 -18.60 -5.40 18.15
C LEU A 7 -18.15 -6.70 17.48
N ALA A 8 -16.87 -7.06 17.59
CA ALA A 8 -16.35 -8.30 17.00
C ALA A 8 -17.03 -9.55 17.59
N ARG A 9 -17.37 -9.56 18.89
CA ARG A 9 -18.16 -10.64 19.51
C ARG A 9 -19.58 -10.72 18.99
N ARG A 10 -20.24 -9.58 18.75
CA ARG A 10 -21.59 -9.55 18.16
C ARG A 10 -21.56 -10.11 16.74
N LEU A 11 -20.62 -9.65 15.92
CA LEU A 11 -20.43 -10.16 14.55
C LEU A 11 -20.06 -11.66 14.54
N ALA A 12 -19.31 -12.13 15.53
CA ALA A 12 -19.02 -13.56 15.67
C ALA A 12 -20.25 -14.41 15.98
N ALA A 13 -21.33 -13.84 16.54
CA ALA A 13 -22.59 -14.55 16.76
C ALA A 13 -23.28 -14.93 15.43
N GLU A 14 -22.99 -14.21 14.34
CA GLU A 14 -23.42 -14.54 12.98
C GLU A 14 -22.65 -15.72 12.39
N ARG A 15 -21.66 -16.26 13.12
CA ARG A 15 -20.80 -17.40 12.73
C ARG A 15 -20.16 -17.23 11.34
N PRO A 16 -19.39 -16.15 11.12
CA PRO A 16 -18.67 -15.99 9.87
C PRO A 16 -17.67 -17.13 9.69
N SER A 17 -17.42 -17.50 8.43
CA SER A 17 -16.45 -18.58 8.11
C SER A 17 -15.01 -18.18 8.39
N VAL A 18 -14.72 -16.87 8.46
CA VAL A 18 -13.38 -16.33 8.70
C VAL A 18 -13.46 -14.94 9.32
N ILE A 19 -12.50 -14.62 10.18
CA ILE A 19 -12.19 -13.27 10.64
C ILE A 19 -10.99 -12.80 9.85
N TYR A 20 -11.14 -11.70 9.10
CA TYR A 20 -10.05 -11.05 8.39
C TYR A 20 -9.76 -9.69 9.02
N SER A 21 -8.51 -9.44 9.37
CA SER A 21 -8.07 -8.18 9.96
C SER A 21 -6.85 -7.66 9.22
N SER A 22 -6.95 -6.47 8.65
CA SER A 22 -5.83 -5.75 8.02
C SER A 22 -5.34 -4.63 8.95
N ALA A 23 -4.04 -4.39 8.93
CA ALA A 23 -3.37 -3.32 9.67
C ALA A 23 -2.43 -2.53 8.74
N PRO A 24 -2.23 -1.23 9.00
CA PRO A 24 -2.62 -0.44 10.19
C PRO A 24 -4.09 0.06 10.21
N PRO A 25 -4.65 0.43 11.39
CA PRO A 25 -4.04 0.34 12.73
C PRO A 25 -3.93 -1.11 13.23
N LEU A 26 -3.10 -1.38 14.24
CA LEU A 26 -2.80 -2.75 14.73
C LEU A 26 -3.74 -3.25 15.83
N SER A 27 -4.49 -2.35 16.48
CA SER A 27 -5.45 -2.74 17.53
C SER A 27 -6.59 -3.67 17.07
N PRO A 28 -7.08 -3.64 15.81
CA PRO A 28 -8.00 -4.64 15.28
C PRO A 28 -7.45 -6.07 15.34
N HIS A 29 -6.14 -6.29 15.14
CA HIS A 29 -5.55 -7.63 15.28
C HIS A 29 -5.73 -8.18 16.70
N LEU A 30 -5.64 -7.34 17.74
CA LEU A 30 -5.88 -7.74 19.13
C LEU A 30 -7.34 -8.12 19.38
N ALA A 31 -8.27 -7.37 18.79
CA ALA A 31 -9.69 -7.66 18.88
C ALA A 31 -10.03 -8.96 18.12
N ALA A 32 -9.47 -9.14 16.92
CA ALA A 32 -9.63 -10.32 16.10
C ALA A 32 -9.08 -11.58 16.80
N ARG A 33 -7.88 -11.50 17.39
CA ARG A 33 -7.31 -12.58 18.22
C ARG A 33 -8.22 -12.98 19.38
N ARG A 34 -8.78 -12.00 20.10
CA ARG A 34 -9.67 -12.25 21.24
C ARG A 34 -10.99 -12.88 20.78
N THR A 35 -11.48 -12.51 19.60
CA THR A 35 -12.72 -13.03 19.01
C THR A 35 -12.52 -14.47 18.53
N LYS A 36 -11.42 -14.77 17.83
CA LYS A 36 -11.03 -16.14 17.50
C LYS A 36 -11.04 -17.05 18.73
N ARG A 37 -10.39 -16.64 19.83
CA ARG A 37 -10.35 -17.45 21.06
C ARG A 37 -11.72 -17.68 21.70
N ALA A 38 -12.68 -16.79 21.48
CA ALA A 38 -14.00 -16.88 22.10
C ALA A 38 -15.00 -17.65 21.24
N ALA A 39 -14.83 -17.66 19.93
CA ALA A 39 -15.80 -18.20 18.97
C ALA A 39 -15.24 -19.33 18.09
N ASP A 40 -13.95 -19.63 18.20
CA ASP A 40 -13.23 -20.66 17.43
C ASP A 40 -13.36 -20.51 15.91
N ILE A 41 -13.27 -19.26 15.42
CA ILE A 41 -13.37 -18.91 14.00
C ILE A 41 -11.96 -18.74 13.40
N PRO A 42 -11.69 -19.26 12.18
CA PRO A 42 -10.43 -19.03 11.48
C PRO A 42 -10.06 -17.55 11.38
N LEU A 43 -8.79 -17.22 11.61
CA LEU A 43 -8.26 -15.86 11.66
C LEU A 43 -7.15 -15.64 10.62
N VAL A 44 -7.40 -14.69 9.73
CA VAL A 44 -6.42 -14.15 8.80
C VAL A 44 -5.98 -12.76 9.26
N LEU A 45 -4.67 -12.58 9.45
CA LEU A 45 -4.08 -11.27 9.77
C LEU A 45 -3.26 -10.77 8.58
N GLU A 46 -3.58 -9.58 8.07
CA GLU A 46 -2.79 -8.91 7.05
C GLU A 46 -1.93 -7.80 7.65
N PHE A 47 -0.62 -7.87 7.39
CA PHE A 47 0.37 -6.86 7.75
C PHE A 47 0.78 -6.06 6.52
N ARG A 48 0.34 -4.80 6.45
CA ARG A 48 0.78 -3.84 5.42
C ARG A 48 1.98 -3.02 5.85
N ASP A 49 2.16 -2.90 7.17
CA ASP A 49 3.27 -2.24 7.84
C ASP A 49 3.81 -3.15 8.96
N PRO A 50 5.11 -3.11 9.30
CA PRO A 50 5.61 -3.76 10.49
C PRO A 50 4.98 -3.18 11.76
N TRP A 51 4.84 -3.98 12.81
CA TRP A 51 4.43 -3.47 14.13
C TRP A 51 5.63 -2.92 14.90
N VAL A 52 6.59 -3.79 15.23
CA VAL A 52 7.75 -3.45 16.06
C VAL A 52 8.87 -2.84 15.22
N ASP A 53 9.20 -3.49 14.10
CA ASP A 53 10.31 -3.12 13.21
C ASP A 53 9.95 -1.97 12.26
N ASN A 54 8.97 -1.11 12.58
CA ASN A 54 8.58 0.00 11.72
C ASN A 54 9.43 1.24 12.00
N PRO A 55 10.37 1.64 11.13
CA PRO A 55 11.24 2.80 11.37
C PRO A 55 10.42 4.09 11.51
N GLN A 56 9.23 4.13 10.93
CA GLN A 56 8.36 5.30 10.90
C GLN A 56 7.53 5.50 12.18
N LYS A 57 7.57 4.55 13.13
CA LYS A 57 6.88 4.66 14.42
C LYS A 57 7.48 5.83 15.22
N PRO A 58 6.69 6.83 15.64
CA PRO A 58 7.22 8.04 16.29
C PRO A 58 8.08 7.74 17.53
N ALA A 59 9.19 8.48 17.68
CA ALA A 59 10.11 8.26 18.79
C ALA A 59 9.45 8.41 20.17
N HIS A 60 8.50 9.34 20.33
CA HIS A 60 7.80 9.58 21.60
C HIS A 60 6.89 8.44 22.06
N VAL A 61 6.54 7.48 21.18
CA VAL A 61 5.80 6.26 21.56
C VAL A 61 6.71 5.05 21.75
N ARG A 62 8.03 5.22 21.57
CA ARG A 62 9.03 4.16 21.73
C ARG A 62 9.73 4.27 23.08
N SER A 63 9.79 3.14 23.77
CA SER A 63 10.54 2.89 24.99
C SER A 63 10.85 1.41 25.05
N GLN A 64 11.83 0.99 25.86
CA GLN A 64 12.12 -0.45 26.02
C GLN A 64 10.88 -1.23 26.46
N LEU A 65 10.05 -0.65 27.34
CA LEU A 65 8.83 -1.29 27.82
C LEU A 65 7.76 -1.39 26.73
N THR A 66 7.52 -0.30 25.99
CA THR A 66 6.50 -0.31 24.92
C THR A 66 6.90 -1.21 23.77
N ASP A 67 8.17 -1.23 23.38
CA ASP A 67 8.67 -2.10 22.32
C ASP A 67 8.67 -3.58 22.75
N TRP A 68 8.99 -3.89 24.01
CA TRP A 68 8.83 -5.24 24.57
C TRP A 68 7.36 -5.69 24.55
N LEU A 69 6.44 -4.81 24.96
CA LEU A 69 5.02 -5.11 24.98
C LEU A 69 4.48 -5.33 23.56
N ASP A 70 4.85 -4.46 22.61
CA ASP A 70 4.49 -4.58 21.21
C ASP A 70 5.01 -5.88 20.61
N ALA A 71 6.27 -6.26 20.86
CA ALA A 71 6.82 -7.53 20.40
C ALA A 71 6.06 -8.73 20.98
N ARG A 72 5.71 -8.68 22.26
CA ARG A 72 4.91 -9.73 22.91
C ARG A 72 3.49 -9.79 22.33
N LEU A 73 2.87 -8.65 22.01
CA LEU A 73 1.52 -8.60 21.45
C LEU A 73 1.47 -9.03 19.99
N GLU A 74 2.42 -8.58 19.19
CA GLU A 74 2.62 -8.96 17.80
C GLU A 74 2.83 -10.47 17.71
N ARG A 75 3.76 -11.04 18.47
CA ARG A 75 4.01 -12.49 18.50
C ARG A 75 2.76 -13.27 18.85
N LYS A 76 1.99 -12.83 19.87
CA LYS A 76 0.72 -13.48 20.24
C LYS A 76 -0.33 -13.41 19.13
N CYS A 77 -0.36 -12.35 18.33
CA CYS A 77 -1.24 -12.24 17.18
C CYS A 77 -0.79 -13.18 16.06
N LEU A 78 0.50 -13.15 15.71
CA LEU A 78 1.09 -14.02 14.71
C LEU A 78 0.86 -15.49 15.06
N GLU A 79 1.18 -15.93 16.27
CA GLU A 79 0.98 -17.33 16.71
C GLU A 79 -0.49 -17.76 16.65
N ALA A 80 -1.43 -16.87 16.97
CA ALA A 80 -2.86 -17.19 16.98
C ALA A 80 -3.52 -17.18 15.59
N ALA A 81 -2.94 -16.53 14.59
CA ALA A 81 -3.48 -16.51 13.22
C ALA A 81 -3.37 -17.89 12.55
N ASP A 82 -4.38 -18.26 11.77
CA ASP A 82 -4.33 -19.44 10.89
C ASP A 82 -3.62 -19.13 9.58
N LEU A 83 -3.67 -17.86 9.16
CA LEU A 83 -2.94 -17.35 8.00
C LEU A 83 -2.44 -15.92 8.30
N VAL A 84 -1.20 -15.64 7.91
CA VAL A 84 -0.61 -14.31 7.97
C VAL A 84 -0.35 -13.85 6.55
N VAL A 85 -0.97 -12.76 6.14
CA VAL A 85 -0.81 -12.15 4.82
C VAL A 85 0.15 -10.97 4.93
N SER A 86 1.17 -10.95 4.09
CA SER A 86 2.13 -9.84 4.00
C SER A 86 2.09 -9.22 2.61
N VAL A 87 2.23 -7.90 2.52
CA VAL A 87 2.13 -7.19 1.22
C VAL A 87 3.45 -7.05 0.46
N SER A 88 4.55 -7.48 1.06
CA SER A 88 5.90 -7.42 0.50
C SER A 88 6.74 -8.58 1.03
N SER A 89 7.84 -8.88 0.33
CA SER A 89 8.80 -9.90 0.78
C SER A 89 9.54 -9.48 2.06
N GLY A 90 9.73 -8.17 2.28
CA GLY A 90 10.33 -7.64 3.50
C GLY A 90 9.46 -7.92 4.73
N ILE A 91 8.17 -7.58 4.65
CA ILE A 91 7.22 -7.85 5.74
C ILE A 91 7.05 -9.35 5.94
N ASP A 92 6.94 -10.13 4.87
CA ASP A 92 6.83 -11.60 4.97
C ASP A 92 8.00 -12.20 5.75
N ARG A 93 9.23 -11.82 5.40
CA ARG A 93 10.43 -12.23 6.13
C ARG A 93 10.41 -11.77 7.59
N LEU A 94 9.97 -10.53 7.87
CA LEU A 94 9.86 -10.00 9.23
C LEU A 94 8.84 -10.76 10.08
N MET A 95 7.70 -11.16 9.51
CA MET A 95 6.67 -11.89 10.24
C MET A 95 7.06 -13.36 10.44
N SER A 96 7.58 -14.01 9.39
CA SER A 96 8.02 -15.40 9.43
C SER A 96 9.15 -15.64 10.44
N ARG A 97 10.15 -14.75 10.52
CA ARG A 97 11.26 -14.90 11.49
C ARG A 97 10.82 -14.81 12.96
N LYS A 98 9.66 -14.21 13.24
CA LYS A 98 9.11 -14.06 14.60
C LYS A 98 8.33 -15.30 15.05
N LEU A 99 8.06 -16.21 14.13
CA LEU A 99 7.36 -17.46 14.38
C LEU A 99 8.35 -18.63 14.54
N PRO A 100 8.03 -19.62 15.39
CA PRO A 100 8.69 -20.92 15.37
C PRO A 100 8.63 -21.53 13.96
N ALA A 101 9.65 -22.30 13.57
CA ALA A 101 9.75 -22.91 12.23
C ALA A 101 8.48 -23.67 11.81
N ALA A 102 7.88 -24.42 12.74
CA ALA A 102 6.65 -25.18 12.50
C ALA A 102 5.41 -24.33 12.16
N LEU A 103 5.47 -23.00 12.36
CA LEU A 103 4.38 -22.08 12.07
C LEU A 103 4.67 -21.14 10.90
N GLN A 104 5.84 -21.23 10.25
CA GLN A 104 6.22 -20.29 9.19
C GLN A 104 5.42 -20.50 7.89
N ASP A 105 4.98 -21.72 7.61
CA ASP A 105 4.21 -22.05 6.39
C ASP A 105 2.84 -21.36 6.30
N LYS A 106 2.38 -20.73 7.39
CA LYS A 106 1.15 -19.94 7.41
C LYS A 106 1.33 -18.49 6.96
N CYS A 107 2.57 -18.05 6.76
CA CYS A 107 2.87 -16.76 6.18
C CYS A 107 2.79 -16.86 4.65
N VAL A 108 2.02 -15.98 4.04
CA VAL A 108 1.89 -15.87 2.60
C VAL A 108 2.02 -14.41 2.17
N MET A 109 2.65 -14.20 1.02
CA MET A 109 2.80 -12.87 0.44
C MET A 109 1.72 -12.63 -0.61
N ILE A 110 0.86 -11.63 -0.38
CA ILE A 110 -0.12 -11.12 -1.35
C ILE A 110 0.13 -9.62 -1.49
N ARG A 111 0.66 -9.22 -2.65
CA ARG A 111 0.94 -7.80 -2.93
C ARG A 111 -0.35 -6.99 -2.96
N ASN A 112 -0.23 -5.70 -2.65
CA ASN A 112 -1.33 -4.76 -2.87
C ASN A 112 -1.75 -4.77 -4.35
N GLY A 113 -3.03 -4.52 -4.58
CA GLY A 113 -3.63 -4.45 -5.90
C GLY A 113 -4.15 -3.06 -6.21
N ILE A 114 -4.48 -2.87 -7.49
CA ILE A 114 -5.27 -1.76 -8.00
C ILE A 114 -6.47 -2.34 -8.75
N ASP A 115 -7.57 -1.60 -8.77
CA ASP A 115 -8.85 -2.05 -9.35
C ASP A 115 -8.74 -2.36 -10.85
N GLY A 116 -7.80 -1.72 -11.54
CA GLY A 116 -7.50 -1.99 -12.94
C GLY A 116 -6.39 -1.09 -13.48
N LEU A 117 -5.92 -1.42 -14.67
CA LEU A 117 -5.01 -0.57 -15.44
C LEU A 117 -5.86 0.31 -16.36
N THR A 118 -5.61 1.61 -16.35
CA THR A 118 -6.32 2.56 -17.21
C THR A 118 -5.36 3.05 -18.29
N ALA A 119 -5.85 3.22 -19.51
CA ALA A 119 -5.06 3.85 -20.55
C ALA A 119 -4.80 5.31 -20.14
N ALA A 120 -3.53 5.72 -20.05
CA ALA A 120 -3.21 7.12 -19.81
C ALA A 120 -3.54 7.96 -21.06
N PRO A 121 -4.05 9.20 -20.86
CA PRO A 121 -4.19 10.16 -21.93
C PRO A 121 -2.81 10.56 -22.47
N PRO A 122 -2.75 11.17 -23.67
CA PRO A 122 -1.55 11.85 -24.14
C PRO A 122 -1.06 12.88 -23.12
N LEU A 123 0.25 12.97 -22.92
CA LEU A 123 0.80 13.98 -22.02
C LEU A 123 0.67 15.38 -22.62
N PRO A 124 0.50 16.41 -21.77
CA PRO A 124 0.66 17.78 -22.21
C PRO A 124 2.09 18.01 -22.70
N PRO A 125 2.30 18.85 -23.75
CA PRO A 125 3.62 19.03 -24.34
C PRO A 125 4.63 19.73 -23.42
N ARG A 126 4.16 20.70 -22.63
CA ARG A 126 4.90 21.42 -21.58
C ARG A 126 3.93 22.07 -20.58
N PRO A 127 4.40 22.45 -19.39
CA PRO A 127 5.73 22.14 -18.81
C PRO A 127 5.89 20.66 -18.46
N PHE A 128 7.13 20.21 -18.20
CA PHE A 128 7.42 18.87 -17.70
C PHE A 128 6.90 18.77 -16.26
N ARG A 129 5.79 18.06 -16.08
CA ARG A 129 5.09 17.93 -14.78
C ARG A 129 5.62 16.77 -13.96
N ILE A 130 6.11 17.07 -12.77
CA ILE A 130 6.45 16.10 -11.72
C ILE A 130 5.34 16.13 -10.68
N MET A 131 4.80 14.98 -10.29
CA MET A 131 3.71 14.93 -9.30
C MET A 131 3.99 13.97 -8.16
N HIS A 132 3.85 14.47 -6.94
CA HIS A 132 3.64 13.67 -5.74
C HIS A 132 2.19 13.75 -5.32
N ALA A 133 1.55 12.60 -5.08
CA ALA A 133 0.23 12.54 -4.44
C ALA A 133 0.32 11.76 -3.13
N GLY A 134 -0.08 12.38 -2.03
CA GLY A 134 -0.04 11.78 -0.71
C GLY A 134 0.27 12.79 0.38
N THR A 135 0.94 12.32 1.41
CA THR A 135 1.24 13.09 2.61
C THR A 135 2.75 13.15 2.80
N CYS A 136 3.30 14.36 2.98
CA CYS A 136 4.68 14.55 3.41
C CYS A 136 4.75 14.39 4.94
N SER A 137 4.62 13.16 5.43
CA SER A 137 4.76 12.83 6.85
C SER A 137 5.34 11.44 7.01
N TYR A 138 5.77 11.11 8.23
CA TYR A 138 6.39 9.82 8.56
C TYR A 138 7.63 9.57 7.68
N GLY A 139 8.67 10.39 7.78
CA GLY A 139 9.92 10.22 7.03
C GLY A 139 9.85 10.56 5.52
N ARG A 140 8.67 10.86 4.98
CA ARG A 140 8.47 11.29 3.58
C ARG A 140 8.91 12.74 3.40
N ASP A 141 10.22 12.97 3.43
CA ASP A 141 10.84 14.30 3.39
C ASP A 141 10.98 14.81 1.94
N PRO A 142 10.28 15.88 1.55
CA PRO A 142 10.39 16.47 0.20
C PRO A 142 11.58 17.43 0.06
N ARG A 143 12.22 17.86 1.15
CA ARG A 143 13.21 18.94 1.15
C ARG A 143 14.45 18.58 0.34
N GLN A 144 14.90 17.33 0.42
CA GLN A 144 16.05 16.86 -0.37
C GLN A 144 15.75 16.88 -1.87
N PHE A 145 14.54 16.50 -2.26
CA PHE A 145 14.09 16.57 -3.64
C PHE A 145 14.06 18.03 -4.13
N LEU A 146 13.46 18.95 -3.36
CA LEU A 146 13.40 20.37 -3.70
C LEU A 146 14.79 20.99 -3.87
N ARG A 147 15.73 20.71 -2.96
CA ARG A 147 17.12 21.19 -3.07
C ARG A 147 17.81 20.68 -4.34
N THR A 148 17.60 19.41 -4.68
CA THR A 148 18.18 18.79 -5.88
C THR A 148 17.57 19.38 -7.15
N LEU A 149 16.26 19.60 -7.16
CA LEU A 149 15.56 20.26 -8.26
C LEU A 149 16.07 21.69 -8.47
N ALA A 150 16.22 22.47 -7.41
CA ALA A 150 16.74 23.84 -7.49
C ALA A 150 18.14 23.89 -8.12
N ALA A 151 19.03 22.96 -7.73
CA ALA A 151 20.35 22.84 -8.35
C ALA A 151 20.28 22.48 -9.84
N ALA A 152 19.37 21.57 -10.21
CA ALA A 152 19.16 21.18 -11.61
C ALA A 152 18.59 22.33 -12.45
N VAL A 153 17.58 23.03 -11.94
CA VAL A 153 16.95 24.21 -12.56
C VAL A 153 18.00 25.30 -12.82
N LYS A 154 18.81 25.63 -11.81
CA LYS A 154 19.89 26.62 -11.94
C LYS A 154 20.93 26.21 -12.98
N ARG A 155 21.37 24.95 -12.95
CA ARG A 155 22.40 24.43 -13.87
C ARG A 155 21.93 24.40 -15.32
N LEU A 156 20.65 24.11 -15.55
CA LEU A 156 20.06 23.94 -16.88
C LEU A 156 19.34 25.20 -17.39
N GLY A 157 19.24 26.26 -16.59
CA GLY A 157 18.55 27.49 -16.97
C GLY A 157 17.04 27.30 -17.18
N LEU A 158 16.40 26.40 -16.43
CA LEU A 158 14.98 26.08 -16.59
C LEU A 158 14.09 27.11 -15.89
N GLY A 159 12.90 27.34 -16.45
CA GLY A 159 11.87 28.19 -15.85
C GLY A 159 10.54 27.45 -15.60
N PRO A 160 9.52 28.16 -15.08
CA PRO A 160 8.17 27.61 -14.91
C PRO A 160 7.54 27.08 -16.21
N ALA A 161 7.94 27.63 -17.36
CA ALA A 161 7.51 27.13 -18.67
C ALA A 161 8.12 25.77 -19.05
N ASP A 162 9.19 25.34 -18.37
CA ASP A 162 9.90 24.10 -18.65
C ASP A 162 9.56 23.00 -17.67
N VAL A 163 9.41 23.31 -16.37
CA VAL A 163 9.17 22.33 -15.31
C VAL A 163 8.24 22.87 -14.22
N GLU A 164 7.30 22.01 -13.81
CA GLU A 164 6.40 22.26 -12.69
C GLU A 164 6.35 21.02 -11.79
N VAL A 165 6.17 21.24 -10.49
CA VAL A 165 6.05 20.20 -9.47
C VAL A 165 4.74 20.38 -8.72
N HIS A 166 3.92 19.34 -8.73
CA HIS A 166 2.67 19.28 -7.98
C HIS A 166 2.79 18.36 -6.79
N PHE A 167 2.53 18.88 -5.60
CA PHE A 167 2.33 18.10 -4.39
C PHE A 167 0.86 18.17 -4.02
N VAL A 168 0.15 17.06 -4.16
CA VAL A 168 -1.29 16.95 -3.90
C VAL A 168 -1.51 16.16 -2.61
N GLY A 169 -2.07 16.82 -1.59
CA GLY A 169 -2.40 16.23 -0.30
C GLY A 169 -1.80 17.00 0.88
N MET A 170 -1.49 16.31 1.97
CA MET A 170 -0.96 16.94 3.19
C MET A 170 0.54 17.19 3.04
N CYS A 171 0.89 18.20 2.26
CA CYS A 171 2.26 18.49 1.87
C CYS A 171 2.71 19.93 2.17
N ARG A 172 1.83 20.82 2.67
CA ARG A 172 2.18 22.24 2.89
C ARG A 172 3.37 22.44 3.83
N ALA A 173 3.52 21.57 4.81
CA ALA A 173 4.65 21.61 5.74
C ALA A 173 5.23 20.21 6.01
N PHE A 174 6.51 20.16 6.34
CA PHE A 174 7.19 18.96 6.82
C PHE A 174 8.09 19.31 8.01
N ALA A 175 7.96 18.58 9.13
CA ALA A 175 8.75 18.81 10.33
C ALA A 175 8.74 20.28 10.86
N GLY A 176 7.63 21.00 10.63
CA GLY A 176 7.49 22.41 11.00
C GLY A 176 7.93 23.41 9.92
N ASP A 177 8.65 22.95 8.89
CA ASP A 177 9.06 23.80 7.77
C ASP A 177 7.92 23.94 6.75
N ASP A 178 7.53 25.17 6.45
CA ASP A 178 6.60 25.48 5.36
C ASP A 178 7.30 25.29 3.99
N LEU A 179 6.73 24.43 3.14
CA LEU A 179 7.35 24.08 1.86
C LEU A 179 7.29 25.20 0.83
N ALA A 180 6.28 26.08 0.90
CA ALA A 180 6.19 27.22 -0.02
C ALA A 180 7.34 28.21 0.25
N THR A 181 7.60 28.48 1.53
CA THR A 181 8.72 29.33 1.99
C THR A 181 10.06 28.72 1.59
N LEU A 182 10.25 27.41 1.82
CA LEU A 182 11.45 26.69 1.37
C LEU A 182 11.63 26.80 -0.15
N ALA A 183 10.58 26.54 -0.94
CA ALA A 183 10.65 26.63 -2.39
C ALA A 183 10.99 28.04 -2.87
N ALA A 184 10.40 29.08 -2.27
CA ALA A 184 10.74 30.47 -2.58
C ALA A 184 12.22 30.76 -2.34
N SER A 185 12.77 30.36 -1.17
CA SER A 185 14.20 30.52 -0.86
C SER A 185 15.14 29.77 -1.82
N LEU A 186 14.66 28.69 -2.44
CA LEU A 186 15.39 27.90 -3.41
C LEU A 186 15.22 28.39 -4.87
N GLY A 187 14.42 29.44 -5.09
CA GLY A 187 14.10 29.94 -6.44
C GLY A 187 13.09 29.08 -7.21
N LEU A 188 12.31 28.25 -6.50
CA LEU A 188 11.29 27.35 -7.07
C LEU A 188 9.85 27.84 -6.89
N GLY A 189 9.64 29.07 -6.39
CA GLY A 189 8.31 29.57 -6.02
C GLY A 189 7.27 29.54 -7.15
N GLY A 190 7.68 29.79 -8.40
CA GLY A 190 6.81 29.71 -9.57
C GLY A 190 6.69 28.32 -10.19
N MET A 191 7.36 27.31 -9.62
CA MET A 191 7.38 25.93 -10.14
C MET A 191 6.73 24.93 -9.17
N LEU A 192 6.56 25.28 -7.88
CA LEU A 192 5.98 24.42 -6.88
C LEU A 192 4.50 24.75 -6.66
N HIS A 193 3.64 23.77 -6.92
CA HIS A 193 2.20 23.81 -6.65
C HIS A 193 1.88 22.88 -5.48
N LEU A 194 1.22 23.42 -4.46
CA LEU A 194 0.80 22.71 -3.26
C LEU A 194 -0.73 22.68 -3.22
N ASP A 195 -1.30 21.56 -3.67
CA ASP A 195 -2.73 21.33 -3.69
C ASP A 195 -3.15 20.52 -2.46
N ASP A 196 -4.29 20.86 -1.86
CA ASP A 196 -4.80 20.15 -0.69
C ASP A 196 -5.36 18.77 -1.03
N TRP A 197 -5.68 18.00 0.01
CA TRP A 197 -6.30 16.68 -0.17
C TRP A 197 -7.65 16.79 -0.88
N GLY A 198 -7.93 15.85 -1.79
CA GLY A 198 -9.17 15.82 -2.56
C GLY A 198 -9.55 14.41 -3.02
N PRO A 199 -10.59 14.30 -3.86
CA PRO A 199 -11.08 13.01 -4.36
C PRO A 199 -9.99 12.20 -5.08
N ARG A 200 -9.98 10.88 -4.85
CA ARG A 200 -9.02 9.95 -5.47
C ARG A 200 -8.97 10.08 -6.98
N ASP A 201 -10.12 10.23 -7.64
CA ASP A 201 -10.21 10.33 -9.09
C ASP A 201 -9.50 11.58 -9.64
N THR A 202 -9.55 12.70 -8.91
CA THR A 202 -8.81 13.91 -9.27
C THR A 202 -7.31 13.66 -9.22
N ALA A 203 -6.82 13.01 -8.15
CA ALA A 203 -5.41 12.65 -8.04
C ALA A 203 -4.98 11.68 -9.15
N LEU A 204 -5.81 10.69 -9.50
CA LEU A 204 -5.51 9.75 -10.60
C LEU A 204 -5.45 10.46 -11.96
N ARG A 205 -6.35 11.42 -12.22
CA ARG A 205 -6.28 12.24 -13.45
C ARG A 205 -4.98 13.04 -13.52
N LEU A 206 -4.65 13.79 -12.47
CA LEU A 206 -3.41 14.57 -12.40
C LEU A 206 -2.16 13.68 -12.54
N MET A 207 -2.18 12.48 -11.95
CA MET A 207 -1.09 11.51 -12.11
C MET A 207 -0.97 11.06 -13.57
N SER A 208 -2.08 10.87 -14.26
CA SER A 208 -2.09 10.47 -15.68
C SER A 208 -1.60 11.56 -16.63
N GLU A 209 -1.74 12.83 -16.23
CA GLU A 209 -1.26 14.02 -16.95
C GLU A 209 0.18 14.40 -16.59
N SER A 210 0.79 13.71 -15.62
CA SER A 210 2.14 13.99 -15.15
C SER A 210 3.18 13.20 -15.93
N HIS A 211 4.30 13.85 -16.23
CA HIS A 211 5.42 13.24 -16.94
C HIS A 211 6.24 12.31 -16.04
N LEU A 212 6.33 12.68 -14.75
CA LEU A 212 7.03 11.93 -13.73
C LEU A 212 6.19 11.86 -12.47
N LEU A 213 6.07 10.65 -11.91
CA LEU A 213 5.42 10.45 -10.61
C LEU A 213 6.49 10.26 -9.53
N LEU A 214 6.45 11.11 -8.51
CA LEU A 214 7.36 11.12 -7.38
C LEU A 214 6.77 10.36 -6.19
N VAL A 215 7.40 9.24 -5.84
CA VAL A 215 7.08 8.49 -4.62
C VAL A 215 8.15 8.75 -3.57
N LEU A 216 7.74 9.33 -2.44
CA LEU A 216 8.58 9.51 -1.26
C LEU A 216 8.41 8.29 -0.35
N ALA A 217 9.40 7.40 -0.34
CA ALA A 217 9.41 6.14 0.42
C ALA A 217 10.73 5.95 1.18
N GLN A 218 11.27 7.04 1.73
CA GLN A 218 12.49 6.99 2.55
C GLN A 218 12.26 6.14 3.79
N GLU A 219 13.31 5.41 4.19
CA GLU A 219 13.33 4.59 5.42
C GLU A 219 12.23 3.52 5.48
N GLN A 220 11.81 3.00 4.32
CA GLN A 220 10.83 1.91 4.18
C GLN A 220 11.45 0.68 3.50
N PRO A 221 12.45 0.02 4.12
CA PRO A 221 13.18 -1.08 3.48
C PRO A 221 12.31 -2.33 3.27
N ASP A 222 11.31 -2.54 4.14
CA ASP A 222 10.47 -3.73 4.10
C ASP A 222 9.08 -3.45 3.51
N GLN A 223 8.67 -2.20 3.36
CA GLN A 223 7.32 -1.83 2.95
C GLN A 223 7.29 -1.41 1.49
N VAL A 224 6.20 -1.73 0.79
CA VAL A 224 5.93 -1.18 -0.54
C VAL A 224 4.67 -0.32 -0.44
N PRO A 225 4.78 1.02 -0.52
CA PRO A 225 3.62 1.90 -0.43
C PRO A 225 2.55 1.55 -1.46
N ASN A 226 1.27 1.60 -1.08
CA ASN A 226 0.16 1.48 -2.04
C ASN A 226 0.30 2.46 -3.20
N LYS A 227 0.87 3.65 -2.94
CA LYS A 227 1.06 4.67 -3.95
C LYS A 227 1.90 4.21 -5.14
N VAL A 228 2.86 3.30 -4.92
CA VAL A 228 3.64 2.71 -6.03
C VAL A 228 2.71 2.00 -7.01
N TYR A 229 1.72 1.26 -6.50
CA TYR A 229 0.76 0.54 -7.34
C TYR A 229 -0.18 1.49 -8.06
N GLU A 230 -0.63 2.57 -7.41
CA GLU A 230 -1.43 3.60 -8.09
C GLU A 230 -0.64 4.33 -9.19
N CYS A 231 0.66 4.53 -9.01
CA CYS A 231 1.52 5.09 -10.05
C CYS A 231 1.66 4.16 -11.27
N LEU A 232 1.42 2.85 -11.11
CA LEU A 232 1.43 1.91 -12.23
C LEU A 232 0.13 1.96 -13.05
N ALA A 233 -0.99 2.40 -12.45
CA ALA A 233 -2.29 2.43 -13.13
C ALA A 233 -2.27 3.26 -14.44
N PRO A 234 -1.74 4.50 -14.46
CA PRO A 234 -1.58 5.28 -15.70
C PRO A 234 -0.31 4.91 -16.49
N ALA A 235 0.63 4.15 -15.93
CA ALA A 235 1.91 3.86 -16.58
C ALA A 235 1.79 2.88 -17.76
N VAL A 236 0.63 2.22 -17.94
CA VAL A 236 0.37 1.37 -19.11
C VAL A 236 0.01 2.24 -20.31
N ARG A 237 1.04 2.86 -20.88
CA ARG A 237 0.98 3.36 -22.25
C ARG A 237 1.13 2.17 -23.16
N CYS A 238 0.02 1.53 -23.48
CA CYS A 238 0.00 0.47 -24.47
C CYS A 238 0.29 1.11 -25.84
N SER A 239 1.57 1.31 -26.17
CA SER A 239 1.96 1.43 -27.57
C SER A 239 1.66 0.07 -28.19
N ARG A 240 0.47 -0.05 -28.76
CA ARG A 240 0.10 -1.18 -29.60
C ARG A 240 1.01 -1.08 -30.83
N MET A 241 2.24 -1.61 -30.72
CA MET A 241 3.09 -1.86 -31.87
C MET A 241 2.32 -2.86 -32.75
N ARG A 242 1.57 -2.32 -33.72
CA ARG A 242 1.23 -3.10 -34.91
C ARG A 242 2.56 -3.45 -35.55
N THR A 243 2.99 -4.69 -35.39
CA THR A 243 4.12 -5.25 -36.13
C THR A 243 3.74 -5.31 -37.61
N LYS A 244 3.94 -4.20 -38.33
CA LYS A 244 4.18 -4.29 -39.77
C LYS A 244 5.62 -4.76 -39.94
N LYS A 245 5.79 -5.95 -40.52
CA LYS A 245 7.06 -6.46 -41.05
C LYS A 245 7.81 -5.33 -41.78
N ALA A 246 8.99 -4.96 -41.30
CA ALA A 246 10.07 -4.39 -42.12
C ALA A 246 11.39 -4.51 -41.35
N ARG A 247 12.46 -4.72 -42.12
CA ARG A 247 13.78 -5.26 -41.74
C ARG A 247 14.62 -4.27 -40.89
N SER A 248 15.54 -4.85 -40.13
CA SER A 248 16.58 -4.29 -39.23
C SER A 248 17.57 -3.28 -39.90
N PRO A 249 18.61 -2.75 -39.19
CA PRO A 249 18.91 -2.72 -37.75
C PRO A 249 19.25 -1.30 -37.22
N LEU A 250 18.90 -1.00 -35.97
CA LEU A 250 19.63 -0.12 -35.03
C LEU A 250 18.72 0.11 -33.81
N SER A 251 18.85 -0.76 -32.81
CA SER A 251 18.13 -0.61 -31.54
C SER A 251 19.15 -0.47 -30.42
N PHE A 252 19.26 0.75 -29.90
CA PHE A 252 19.79 0.99 -28.57
C PHE A 252 18.95 0.18 -27.57
N GLY A 253 19.62 -0.70 -26.83
CA GLY A 253 18.99 -1.57 -25.85
C GLY A 253 18.48 -0.77 -24.64
N LEU A 254 17.18 -0.50 -24.60
CA LEU A 254 16.46 -0.39 -23.35
C LEU A 254 15.82 -1.76 -23.09
N SER A 255 16.37 -2.50 -22.13
CA SER A 255 15.85 -3.78 -21.67
C SER A 255 14.51 -3.56 -20.94
N PRO A 256 13.37 -4.09 -21.42
CA PRO A 256 12.14 -4.14 -20.65
C PRO A 256 12.07 -5.53 -19.99
N ALA A 257 12.92 -5.76 -19.00
CA ALA A 257 12.93 -7.03 -18.28
C ALA A 257 12.78 -6.80 -16.78
N ILE A 258 11.57 -6.39 -16.37
CA ILE A 258 11.09 -6.80 -15.05
C ILE A 258 10.43 -8.17 -15.25
N THR A 259 11.24 -9.22 -15.20
CA THR A 259 10.74 -10.59 -15.12
C THR A 259 10.22 -10.83 -13.71
N TRP A 260 8.91 -10.93 -13.56
CA TRP A 260 8.24 -11.28 -12.31
C TRP A 260 8.21 -12.81 -12.17
N PRO A 261 8.85 -13.42 -11.16
CA PRO A 261 8.57 -14.80 -10.85
C PRO A 261 7.13 -14.88 -10.33
N LEU A 262 6.25 -15.51 -11.11
CA LEU A 262 4.96 -15.99 -10.64
C LEU A 262 5.22 -16.91 -9.45
N ALA A 263 4.89 -16.45 -8.24
CA ALA A 263 4.91 -17.31 -7.07
C ALA A 263 3.95 -18.47 -7.33
N ARG A 264 4.47 -19.70 -7.28
CA ARG A 264 3.63 -20.91 -7.26
C ARG A 264 2.76 -20.80 -6.02
N THR A 265 1.47 -20.55 -6.20
CA THR A 265 0.48 -20.61 -5.13
C THR A 265 0.34 -22.07 -4.72
N THR A 266 1.07 -22.48 -3.69
CA THR A 266 0.72 -23.70 -2.96
C THR A 266 -0.62 -23.45 -2.28
N ARG A 267 -1.64 -24.25 -2.64
CA ARG A 267 -2.94 -24.18 -1.96
C ARG A 267 -2.70 -24.50 -0.47
N PRO A 268 -3.07 -23.62 0.48
CA PRO A 268 -3.05 -23.99 1.88
C PRO A 268 -4.02 -25.17 2.10
N ARG A 269 -3.52 -26.25 2.71
CA ARG A 269 -4.37 -27.37 3.13
C ARG A 269 -5.15 -26.90 4.36
N TRP A 270 -6.44 -26.64 4.18
CA TRP A 270 -7.37 -26.41 5.28
C TRP A 270 -7.56 -27.72 6.06
N PRO A 271 -7.55 -27.71 7.40
CA PRO A 271 -8.09 -28.81 8.18
C PRO A 271 -9.56 -28.98 7.80
N SER A 272 -9.93 -30.14 7.28
CA SER A 272 -11.30 -30.46 6.92
C SER A 272 -12.13 -30.77 8.17
N SER A 273 -12.39 -29.77 9.01
CA SER A 273 -13.46 -29.85 10.02
C SER A 273 -14.64 -29.04 9.50
N ARG A 274 -15.51 -29.70 8.73
CA ARG A 274 -16.85 -29.17 8.45
C ARG A 274 -17.61 -29.11 9.80
N PRO A 275 -18.12 -27.97 10.26
CA PRO A 275 -19.21 -28.00 11.21
C PRO A 275 -20.43 -28.55 10.48
N ALA A 276 -21.06 -29.57 11.08
CA ALA A 276 -22.32 -30.11 10.59
C ALA A 276 -23.40 -29.03 10.65
N CYS A 277 -23.64 -28.35 9.54
CA CYS A 277 -24.85 -27.56 9.32
C CYS A 277 -25.29 -27.73 7.86
N ALA A 278 -25.69 -28.95 7.54
CA ALA A 278 -26.42 -29.27 6.32
C ALA A 278 -27.52 -30.27 6.70
N ARG A 279 -28.68 -29.75 7.09
CA ARG A 279 -30.03 -30.36 6.94
C ARG A 279 -31.09 -29.47 7.62
N ALA A 280 -31.62 -28.54 6.84
CA ALA A 280 -33.01 -28.06 6.90
C ALA A 280 -33.29 -27.47 5.52
N ALA A 281 -33.46 -28.35 4.52
CA ALA A 281 -34.77 -28.73 4.01
C ALA A 281 -35.47 -27.55 3.33
N ALA A 282 -35.24 -27.49 2.01
CA ALA A 282 -36.10 -26.81 1.06
C ALA A 282 -37.55 -27.27 1.26
N ARG A 283 -38.47 -26.32 1.43
CA ARG A 283 -39.88 -26.45 1.06
C ARG A 283 -40.33 -25.12 0.46
N SER A 284 -40.26 -25.03 -0.85
CA SER A 284 -41.09 -24.14 -1.65
C SER A 284 -42.45 -24.82 -1.86
N PRO A 285 -43.58 -24.11 -1.72
CA PRO A 285 -44.81 -24.49 -2.37
C PRO A 285 -44.97 -23.69 -3.66
N SER A 286 -44.84 -24.38 -4.79
CA SER A 286 -45.47 -23.97 -6.04
C SER A 286 -46.84 -24.64 -6.10
N THR A 287 -47.91 -23.85 -6.07
CA THR A 287 -49.20 -24.28 -6.62
C THR A 287 -49.80 -23.13 -7.41
N THR A 288 -50.11 -23.45 -8.65
CA THR A 288 -50.60 -22.60 -9.73
C THR A 288 -52.14 -22.50 -9.66
N LEU A 289 -52.68 -21.33 -10.06
CA LEU A 289 -54.01 -21.06 -10.64
C LEU A 289 -55.29 -21.47 -9.85
N ALA A 290 -56.02 -20.45 -9.37
CA ALA A 290 -57.31 -20.01 -9.91
C ALA A 290 -57.69 -18.66 -9.27
#